data_AF-A0A0T9Q8U8-F1
#
_entry.id   AF-A0A0T9Q8U8-F1
#
_cell.length_a   1.000
_cell.length_b   1.000
_cell.length_c   1.000
_cell.angle_alpha   90.00
_cell.angle_beta   90.00
_cell.angle_gamma   90.00
#
_symmetry.space_group_name_H-M   'P 1'
#
loop_
_entity.id
_entity.type
_entity.pdbx_description
1 polymer ?
#
loop_
_entity_poly.entity_id
_entity_poly.type
_entity_poly.pdbx_seq_one_letter_code
_entity_poly.pdbx_strand_id
1 'polypeptide(L)'
;MKSAGIFKQILTIDSLLSFNGIIPSLSGFQLKLVTLIEQFCLALKSEQLPPIEVNCLCHQLCHYLDRRTENTVKDKGLSWDGYLLSDYFYGYSTPLPIDSLSLEKLLNSDDKTIYQYAHKILVLTCNLPSCDIKSQQLLARYGHKLSAPSLVVASNDINIESELEEVTPEAEPATADKPMEQHRHWRSLGLPFFALTISLSALWFWCFRNLGALS
;
A
#
# COMPACT_ATOMS: atom_id res chain seq x y z
N MET A 1 -7.32 11.35 -11.35
CA MET A 1 -5.90 11.05 -11.69
C MET A 1 -5.88 9.67 -12.35
N LYS A 2 -5.07 9.45 -13.40
CA LYS A 2 -4.99 8.12 -14.06
C LYS A 2 -4.28 7.10 -13.16
N SER A 3 -4.61 5.82 -13.32
CA SER A 3 -4.03 4.71 -12.56
C SER A 3 -2.50 4.73 -12.60
N ALA A 4 -1.92 5.04 -13.76
CA ALA A 4 -0.47 5.08 -13.97
C ALA A 4 0.24 6.15 -13.12
N GLY A 5 -0.39 7.30 -12.93
CA GLY A 5 0.15 8.37 -12.08
C GLY A 5 0.19 7.96 -10.62
N ILE A 6 -0.84 7.24 -10.16
CA ILE A 6 -0.96 6.78 -8.77
C ILE A 6 0.06 5.66 -8.53
N PHE A 7 0.16 4.72 -9.48
CA PHE A 7 1.17 3.66 -9.42
C PHE A 7 2.60 4.23 -9.38
N LYS A 8 2.89 5.31 -10.11
CA LYS A 8 4.19 6.01 -10.03
C LYS A 8 4.46 6.59 -8.63
N GLN A 9 3.44 7.11 -7.95
CA GLN A 9 3.59 7.57 -6.56
C GLN A 9 3.89 6.40 -5.61
N ILE A 10 3.23 5.26 -5.81
CA ILE A 10 3.52 4.03 -5.05
C ILE A 10 4.96 3.57 -5.30
N LEU A 11 5.44 3.56 -6.55
CA LEU A 11 6.84 3.26 -6.87
C LEU A 11 7.83 4.24 -6.24
N THR A 12 7.45 5.51 -6.12
CA THR A 12 8.28 6.53 -5.46
C THR A 12 8.42 6.21 -3.98
N ILE A 13 7.33 5.81 -3.32
CA ILE A 13 7.35 5.36 -1.92
C ILE A 13 8.21 4.10 -1.77
N ASP A 14 8.01 3.11 -2.65
CA ASP A 14 8.83 1.90 -2.64
C ASP A 14 10.33 2.21 -2.79
N SER A 15 10.67 3.13 -3.70
CA SER A 15 12.05 3.57 -3.90
C SER A 15 12.62 4.20 -2.62
N LEU A 16 11.86 5.04 -1.93
CA LEU A 16 12.26 5.61 -0.65
C LEU A 16 12.48 4.54 0.43
N LEU A 17 11.66 3.48 0.44
CA LEU A 17 11.87 2.34 1.34
C LEU A 17 13.18 1.59 1.04
N SER A 18 13.58 1.41 -0.23
CA SER A 18 14.90 0.81 -0.55
C SER A 18 16.08 1.62 -0.06
N PHE A 19 15.94 2.95 0.01
CA PHE A 19 16.99 3.83 0.50
C PHE A 19 16.94 4.01 2.02
N ASN A 20 16.27 3.11 2.74
CA ASN A 20 16.09 3.17 4.19
C ASN A 20 15.45 4.49 4.67
N GLY A 21 14.59 5.08 3.84
CA GLY A 21 13.88 6.32 4.13
C GLY A 21 13.27 6.34 5.55
N ILE A 22 13.27 7.52 6.16
CA ILE A 22 12.70 7.71 7.49
C ILE A 22 11.18 7.61 7.38
N ILE A 23 10.57 6.71 8.16
CA ILE A 23 9.12 6.62 8.32
C ILE A 23 8.78 7.33 9.63
N PRO A 24 8.20 8.55 9.60
CA PRO A 24 7.95 9.32 10.82
C PRO A 24 6.92 8.67 11.75
N SER A 25 5.95 7.94 11.17
CA SER A 25 4.90 7.24 11.89
C SER A 25 4.38 6.08 11.05
N LEU A 26 4.30 4.87 11.63
CA LEU A 26 3.77 3.68 10.96
C LEU A 26 2.30 3.82 10.62
N SER A 27 1.49 4.38 11.52
CA SER A 27 0.05 4.61 11.28
C SER A 27 -0.19 5.65 10.19
N GLY A 28 0.59 6.75 10.21
CA GLY A 28 0.54 7.76 9.16
C GLY A 28 0.99 7.22 7.81
N PHE A 29 1.99 6.33 7.82
CA PHE A 29 2.46 5.65 6.62
C PHE A 29 1.42 4.68 6.05
N GLN A 30 0.80 3.86 6.92
CA GLN A 30 -0.29 2.97 6.54
C GLN A 30 -1.45 3.76 5.91
N LEU A 31 -1.90 4.84 6.54
CA LEU A 31 -2.97 5.69 6.02
C LEU A 31 -2.65 6.23 4.61
N LYS A 32 -1.39 6.62 4.39
CA LYS A 32 -0.93 7.09 3.08
C LYS A 32 -0.97 5.97 2.04
N LEU A 33 -0.54 4.76 2.37
CA LEU A 33 -0.62 3.60 1.48
C LEU A 33 -2.06 3.21 1.18
N VAL A 34 -2.93 3.16 2.20
CA VAL A 34 -4.37 2.92 2.07
C VAL A 34 -4.99 3.90 1.08
N THR A 35 -4.74 5.20 1.27
CA THR A 35 -5.28 6.25 0.39
C THR A 35 -4.83 6.05 -1.06
N LEU A 36 -3.56 5.70 -1.30
CA LEU A 36 -3.04 5.46 -2.64
C LEU A 36 -3.65 4.21 -3.29
N ILE A 37 -3.82 3.13 -2.53
CA ILE A 37 -4.42 1.88 -3.03
C ILE A 37 -5.89 2.10 -3.37
N GLU A 38 -6.65 2.82 -2.54
CA GLU A 38 -8.04 3.19 -2.82
C GLU A 38 -8.14 4.03 -4.09
N GLN A 39 -7.32 5.07 -4.21
CA GLN A 39 -7.27 5.91 -5.40
C GLN A 39 -6.88 5.10 -6.65
N PHE A 40 -5.91 4.18 -6.52
CA PHE A 40 -5.49 3.32 -7.62
C PHE A 40 -6.63 2.39 -8.07
N CYS A 41 -7.30 1.73 -7.12
CA CYS A 41 -8.46 0.88 -7.38
C CYS A 41 -9.60 1.63 -8.06
N LEU A 42 -9.94 2.83 -7.57
CA LEU A 42 -10.95 3.69 -8.18
C LEU A 42 -10.56 4.14 -9.59
N ALA A 43 -9.29 4.49 -9.80
CA ALA A 43 -8.80 4.87 -11.12
C ALA A 43 -8.88 3.71 -12.12
N LEU A 44 -8.46 2.50 -11.73
CA LEU A 44 -8.57 1.30 -12.58
C LEU A 44 -10.03 0.98 -12.94
N LYS A 45 -10.95 1.13 -11.98
CA LYS A 45 -12.40 0.96 -12.23
C LYS A 45 -12.93 2.03 -13.18
N SER A 46 -12.49 3.29 -13.03
CA SER A 46 -12.88 4.38 -13.94
C SER A 46 -12.33 4.20 -15.36
N GLU A 47 -11.20 3.49 -15.50
CA GLU A 47 -10.59 3.08 -16.77
C GLU A 47 -11.28 1.84 -17.38
N GLN A 48 -12.40 1.40 -16.80
CA GLN A 48 -13.24 0.28 -17.27
C GLN A 48 -12.53 -1.08 -17.30
N LEU A 49 -11.50 -1.26 -16.48
CA LEU A 49 -10.80 -2.54 -16.37
C LEU A 49 -11.66 -3.61 -15.66
N PRO A 50 -11.43 -4.91 -15.93
CA PRO A 50 -12.24 -5.99 -15.36
C PRO A 50 -12.25 -5.97 -13.82
N PRO A 51 -13.41 -5.81 -13.16
CA PRO A 51 -13.47 -5.59 -11.70
C PRO A 51 -12.81 -6.68 -10.86
N ILE A 52 -12.91 -7.94 -11.30
CA ILE A 52 -12.30 -9.09 -10.61
C ILE A 52 -10.77 -8.98 -10.66
N GLU A 53 -10.22 -8.65 -11.82
CA GLU A 53 -8.78 -8.51 -12.00
C GLU A 53 -8.24 -7.28 -11.29
N VAL A 54 -8.97 -6.17 -11.29
CA VAL A 54 -8.65 -4.98 -10.50
C VAL A 54 -8.55 -5.33 -9.02
N ASN A 55 -9.52 -6.08 -8.48
CA ASN A 55 -9.48 -6.50 -7.08
C ASN A 55 -8.28 -7.41 -6.80
N CYS A 56 -8.03 -8.41 -7.65
CA CYS A 56 -6.87 -9.29 -7.52
C CYS A 56 -5.54 -8.51 -7.59
N LEU A 57 -5.45 -7.51 -8.47
CA LEU A 57 -4.26 -6.67 -8.63
C LEU A 57 -4.01 -5.80 -7.40
N CYS A 58 -5.05 -5.16 -6.86
CA CYS A 58 -4.94 -4.35 -5.64
C CYS A 58 -4.55 -5.23 -4.45
N HIS A 59 -5.12 -6.43 -4.36
CA HIS A 59 -4.76 -7.37 -3.33
C HIS A 59 -3.28 -7.78 -3.40
N GLN A 60 -2.79 -8.09 -4.60
CA GLN A 60 -1.37 -8.41 -4.79
C GLN A 60 -0.45 -7.25 -4.44
N LEU A 61 -0.89 -6.02 -4.72
CA LEU A 61 -0.17 -4.81 -4.36
C LEU A 61 -0.09 -4.63 -2.84
N CYS A 62 -1.16 -4.94 -2.09
CA CYS A 62 -1.14 -4.97 -0.63
C CYS A 62 -0.08 -5.94 -0.11
N HIS A 63 -0.09 -7.20 -0.58
CA HIS A 63 0.89 -8.21 -0.16
C HIS A 63 2.32 -7.78 -0.41
N TYR A 64 2.59 -7.24 -1.60
CA TYR A 64 3.91 -6.73 -1.93
C TYR A 64 4.33 -5.59 -0.99
N LEU A 65 3.46 -4.60 -0.76
CA LEU A 65 3.76 -3.45 0.10
C LEU A 65 3.90 -3.84 1.57
N ASP A 66 3.11 -4.81 2.06
CA ASP A 66 3.23 -5.37 3.41
C ASP A 66 4.60 -6.02 3.59
N ARG A 67 5.02 -6.90 2.68
CA ARG A 67 6.34 -7.55 2.71
C ARG A 67 7.48 -6.53 2.59
N ARG A 68 7.35 -5.55 1.69
CA ARG A 68 8.35 -4.50 1.49
C ARG A 68 8.53 -3.66 2.75
N THR A 69 7.42 -3.25 3.36
CA THR A 69 7.44 -2.42 4.57
C THR A 69 8.00 -3.21 5.74
N GLU A 70 7.52 -4.44 5.97
CA GLU A 70 8.02 -5.34 7.02
C GLU A 70 9.54 -5.53 6.92
N ASN A 71 10.06 -5.85 5.72
CA ASN A 71 11.50 -5.98 5.50
C ASN A 71 12.29 -4.68 5.83
N THR A 72 11.68 -3.50 5.63
CA THR A 72 12.34 -2.21 5.85
C THR A 72 12.32 -1.79 7.33
N VAL A 73 11.24 -2.13 8.05
CA VAL A 73 11.05 -1.71 9.45
C VAL A 73 11.60 -2.71 10.45
N LYS A 74 11.71 -3.99 10.06
CA LYS A 74 12.27 -5.06 10.90
C LYS A 74 13.72 -4.79 11.30
N ASP A 75 14.53 -4.27 10.37
CA ASP A 75 15.92 -3.88 10.63
C ASP A 75 16.03 -2.73 11.64
N LYS A 76 14.93 -1.99 11.87
CA LYS A 76 14.82 -0.88 12.84
C LYS A 76 14.18 -1.33 14.16
N GLY A 77 13.92 -2.62 14.35
CA GLY A 77 13.28 -3.17 15.56
C GLY A 77 11.79 -2.84 15.68
N LEU A 78 11.13 -2.49 14.58
CA LEU A 78 9.70 -2.21 14.52
C LEU A 78 8.95 -3.38 13.85
N SER A 79 7.65 -3.52 14.11
CA SER A 79 6.77 -4.53 13.50
C SER A 79 5.67 -3.87 12.67
N TRP A 80 5.39 -4.45 11.50
CA TRP A 80 4.29 -4.04 10.62
C TRP A 80 2.98 -4.79 10.89
N ASP A 81 2.95 -5.78 11.80
CA ASP A 81 1.80 -6.70 11.98
C ASP A 81 0.48 -5.98 12.31
N GLY A 82 0.53 -4.88 13.07
CA GLY A 82 -0.66 -4.07 13.40
C GLY A 82 -1.14 -3.14 12.28
N TYR A 83 -0.42 -3.11 11.15
CA TYR A 83 -0.60 -2.16 10.06
C TYR A 83 -0.75 -2.84 8.70
N LEU A 84 -0.98 -4.15 8.67
CA LEU A 84 -1.13 -4.92 7.44
C LEU A 84 -2.25 -4.34 6.55
N LEU A 85 -1.89 -4.03 5.31
CA LEU A 85 -2.82 -3.53 4.29
C LEU A 85 -3.78 -4.63 3.85
N SER A 86 -3.28 -5.86 3.80
CA SER A 86 -4.08 -7.04 3.51
C SER A 86 -5.20 -7.20 4.52
N ASP A 87 -4.90 -7.05 5.82
CA ASP A 87 -5.91 -7.12 6.89
C ASP A 87 -6.87 -5.92 6.84
N TYR A 88 -6.38 -4.72 6.53
CA TYR A 88 -7.22 -3.53 6.41
C TYR A 88 -8.28 -3.66 5.32
N PHE A 89 -7.90 -4.14 4.13
CA PHE A 89 -8.81 -4.21 2.98
C PHE A 89 -9.62 -5.52 2.89
N TYR A 90 -9.05 -6.63 3.36
CA TYR A 90 -9.60 -7.98 3.13
C TYR A 90 -9.92 -8.74 4.41
N GLY A 91 -9.48 -8.23 5.57
CA GLY A 91 -9.75 -8.80 6.89
C GLY A 91 -8.88 -10.02 7.22
N TYR A 92 -8.92 -10.41 8.50
CA TYR A 92 -8.11 -11.49 9.07
C TYR A 92 -8.50 -12.92 8.62
N SER A 93 -9.63 -13.08 7.94
CA SER A 93 -10.28 -14.40 7.75
C SER A 93 -10.23 -14.93 6.31
N THR A 94 -9.71 -14.16 5.36
CA THR A 94 -9.51 -14.69 4.00
C THR A 94 -8.24 -15.52 3.97
N PRO A 95 -8.29 -16.82 3.60
CA PRO A 95 -7.06 -17.56 3.37
C PRO A 95 -6.25 -16.77 2.34
N LEU A 96 -5.01 -16.39 2.67
CA LEU A 96 -4.13 -15.73 1.71
C LEU A 96 -4.14 -16.62 0.45
N PRO A 97 -4.76 -16.19 -0.67
CA PRO A 97 -4.60 -16.87 -1.92
C PRO A 97 -3.10 -16.86 -2.16
N ILE A 98 -2.50 -18.04 -2.26
CA ILE A 98 -1.06 -18.22 -2.43
C ILE A 98 -0.60 -17.18 -3.46
N ASP A 99 0.18 -16.18 -3.01
CA ASP A 99 0.44 -14.92 -3.75
C ASP A 99 0.95 -15.12 -5.18
N SER A 100 1.52 -16.29 -5.47
CA SER A 100 1.97 -16.68 -6.81
C SER A 100 0.84 -17.11 -7.74
N LEU A 101 -0.22 -17.72 -7.24
CA LEU A 101 -1.35 -18.21 -8.04
C LEU A 101 -2.30 -17.06 -8.45
N SER A 102 -2.49 -16.07 -7.57
CA SER A 102 -3.18 -14.82 -7.90
C SER A 102 -2.41 -14.01 -8.94
N LEU A 103 -1.09 -13.89 -8.77
CA LEU A 103 -0.23 -13.14 -9.68
C LEU A 103 -0.09 -13.82 -11.05
N GLU A 104 0.06 -15.15 -11.10
CA GLU A 104 0.10 -15.89 -12.36
C GLU A 104 -1.18 -15.72 -13.18
N LYS A 105 -2.34 -15.70 -12.51
CA LYS A 105 -3.62 -15.40 -13.17
C LYS A 105 -3.61 -14.02 -13.82
N LEU A 106 -3.12 -13.00 -13.11
CA LEU A 106 -3.03 -11.63 -13.63
C LEU A 106 -2.01 -11.50 -14.77
N LEU A 107 -0.93 -12.27 -14.74
CA LEU A 107 0.08 -12.33 -15.81
C LEU A 107 -0.43 -13.02 -17.09
N ASN A 108 -1.56 -13.73 -17.00
CA ASN A 108 -2.26 -14.33 -18.13
C ASN A 108 -3.55 -13.57 -18.49
N SER A 109 -3.77 -12.38 -17.94
CA SER A 109 -4.91 -11.54 -18.34
C SER A 109 -4.80 -11.12 -19.81
N ASP A 110 -5.94 -11.09 -20.49
CA ASP A 110 -6.07 -10.54 -21.84
C ASP A 110 -5.98 -9.00 -21.83
N ASP A 111 -6.23 -8.37 -20.68
CA ASP A 111 -6.09 -6.93 -20.52
C ASP A 111 -4.61 -6.54 -20.37
N LYS A 112 -4.12 -5.81 -21.37
CA LYS A 112 -2.73 -5.35 -21.44
C LYS A 112 -2.33 -4.50 -20.23
N THR A 113 -3.24 -3.69 -19.68
CA THR A 113 -2.97 -2.80 -18.56
C THR A 113 -2.82 -3.59 -17.27
N ILE A 114 -3.72 -4.55 -17.03
CA ILE A 114 -3.62 -5.48 -15.90
C ILE A 114 -2.33 -6.28 -15.98
N TYR A 115 -2.03 -6.86 -17.14
CA TYR A 115 -0.78 -7.58 -17.38
C TYR A 115 0.44 -6.71 -17.05
N GLN A 116 0.47 -5.46 -17.50
CA GLN A 116 1.59 -4.54 -17.25
C GLN A 116 1.78 -4.24 -15.76
N TYR A 117 0.71 -4.00 -15.01
CA TYR A 117 0.82 -3.76 -13.56
C TYR A 117 1.23 -5.03 -12.81
N ALA A 118 0.64 -6.17 -13.13
CA ALA A 118 1.01 -7.45 -12.55
C ALA A 118 2.49 -7.76 -12.82
N HIS A 119 2.95 -7.51 -14.04
CA HIS A 119 4.36 -7.69 -14.40
C HIS A 119 5.28 -6.76 -13.61
N LYS A 120 4.91 -5.48 -13.42
CA LYS A 120 5.69 -4.56 -12.59
C LYS A 120 5.76 -5.03 -11.14
N ILE A 121 4.64 -5.46 -10.57
CA ILE A 121 4.60 -6.00 -9.20
C ILE A 121 5.49 -7.25 -9.09
N LEU A 122 5.45 -8.17 -10.07
CA LEU A 122 6.33 -9.34 -10.09
C LEU A 122 7.81 -8.95 -10.01
N VAL A 123 8.25 -7.99 -10.83
CA VAL A 123 9.64 -7.52 -10.83
C VAL A 123 10.01 -6.93 -9.47
N LEU A 124 9.13 -6.12 -8.89
CA LEU A 124 9.36 -5.53 -7.56
C LEU A 124 9.46 -6.59 -6.46
N THR A 125 8.56 -7.57 -6.47
CA THR A 125 8.58 -8.70 -5.52
C THR A 125 9.89 -9.49 -5.64
N CYS A 126 10.39 -9.69 -6.85
CA CYS A 126 11.65 -10.40 -7.07
C CYS A 126 12.87 -9.65 -6.54
N ASN A 127 12.79 -8.33 -6.40
CA ASN A 127 13.86 -7.50 -5.85
C ASN A 127 13.82 -7.44 -4.30
N LEU A 128 12.85 -8.08 -3.65
CA LEU A 128 12.80 -8.13 -2.19
C LEU A 128 13.82 -9.15 -1.64
N PRO A 129 14.45 -8.88 -0.48
CA PRO A 129 15.33 -9.84 0.19
C PRO A 129 14.63 -11.18 0.50
N SER A 130 13.32 -11.14 0.76
CA SER A 130 12.48 -12.30 1.06
C SER A 130 11.75 -12.87 -0.17
N CYS A 131 12.29 -12.67 -1.37
CA CYS A 131 11.70 -13.21 -2.61
C CYS A 131 11.55 -14.73 -2.54
N ASP A 132 10.34 -15.23 -2.83
CA ASP A 132 10.04 -16.65 -2.88
C ASP A 132 10.45 -17.28 -4.22
N ILE A 133 10.76 -18.58 -4.18
CA ILE A 133 11.19 -19.36 -5.35
C ILE A 133 10.12 -19.32 -6.46
N LYS A 134 8.83 -19.31 -6.11
CA LYS A 134 7.74 -19.28 -7.11
C LYS A 134 7.71 -17.96 -7.86
N SER A 135 7.88 -16.82 -7.19
CA SER A 135 8.04 -15.53 -7.87
C SER A 135 9.23 -15.52 -8.83
N GLN A 136 10.36 -16.11 -8.46
CA GLN A 136 11.52 -16.24 -9.37
C GLN A 136 11.20 -17.14 -10.59
N GLN A 137 10.48 -18.24 -10.38
CA GLN A 137 10.03 -19.11 -11.49
C GLN A 137 9.05 -18.37 -12.42
N LEU A 138 8.13 -17.58 -11.87
CA LEU A 138 7.25 -16.72 -12.66
C LEU A 138 8.07 -15.68 -13.43
N LEU A 139 9.07 -15.06 -12.82
CA LEU A 139 9.96 -14.12 -13.52
C LEU A 139 10.71 -14.80 -14.67
N ALA A 140 11.23 -16.02 -14.47
CA ALA A 140 11.88 -16.77 -15.55
C ALA A 140 10.88 -17.09 -16.68
N ARG A 141 9.63 -17.44 -16.33
CA ARG A 141 8.58 -17.79 -17.29
C ARG A 141 8.06 -16.59 -18.08
N TYR A 142 7.86 -15.44 -17.44
CA TYR A 142 7.27 -14.26 -18.08
C TYR A 142 8.33 -13.21 -18.49
N GLY A 143 9.57 -13.35 -18.03
CA GLY A 143 10.64 -12.38 -18.24
C GLY A 143 11.09 -12.25 -19.69
N HIS A 144 10.90 -13.26 -20.54
CA HIS A 144 11.15 -13.11 -21.98
C HIS A 144 10.23 -12.06 -22.64
N LYS A 145 9.09 -11.74 -22.02
CA LYS A 145 8.18 -10.68 -22.47
C LYS A 145 8.63 -9.27 -22.04
N LEU A 146 9.71 -9.15 -21.25
CA LEU A 146 10.37 -7.87 -20.90
C LEU A 146 11.11 -7.26 -22.09
N SER A 147 11.63 -8.09 -23.00
CA SER A 147 12.42 -7.65 -24.15
C SER A 147 11.55 -7.41 -25.38
N ALA A 148 10.70 -6.39 -25.32
CA ALA A 148 10.41 -5.60 -26.52
C ALA A 148 11.10 -4.25 -26.32
N PRO A 149 12.38 -4.08 -26.73
CA PRO A 149 13.00 -2.78 -26.72
C PRO A 149 12.25 -1.91 -27.73
N SER A 150 11.54 -0.88 -27.25
CA SER A 150 11.18 0.23 -28.11
C SER A 150 12.46 1.00 -28.42
N LEU A 151 13.20 0.51 -29.41
CA LEU A 151 14.25 1.22 -30.09
C LEU A 151 13.56 2.30 -30.91
N VAL A 152 13.30 3.46 -30.30
CA VAL A 152 13.05 4.69 -31.05
C VAL A 152 14.31 5.51 -30.96
N VAL A 153 15.12 5.34 -32.00
CA VAL A 153 16.05 6.32 -32.52
C VAL A 153 15.35 7.68 -32.55
N ALA A 154 15.86 8.62 -31.75
CA ALA A 154 15.76 10.04 -32.02
C ALA A 154 17.12 10.65 -31.69
N SER A 155 18.08 10.40 -32.57
CA SER A 155 19.22 11.27 -32.78
C SER A 155 18.71 12.64 -33.21
N ASN A 156 18.98 13.68 -32.39
CA ASN A 156 19.80 14.82 -32.79
C ASN A 156 19.72 15.95 -31.74
N ASP A 157 20.91 16.24 -31.20
CA ASP A 157 21.47 17.57 -30.95
C ASP A 157 20.64 18.61 -30.22
N ILE A 158 20.88 18.76 -28.91
CA ILE A 158 21.06 20.10 -28.31
C ILE A 158 22.20 20.04 -27.28
N ASN A 159 23.35 20.57 -27.69
CA ASN A 159 24.48 20.98 -26.87
C ASN A 159 24.21 22.41 -26.38
N ILE A 160 23.93 22.63 -25.09
CA ILE A 160 24.10 23.95 -24.45
C ILE A 160 24.54 23.74 -22.99
N GLU A 161 25.86 23.76 -22.83
CA GLU A 161 26.61 24.64 -21.93
C GLU A 161 26.16 24.77 -20.46
N SER A 162 27.03 24.23 -19.61
CA SER A 162 27.13 24.45 -18.17
C SER A 162 27.52 25.90 -17.90
N GLU A 163 26.68 26.66 -17.19
CA GLU A 163 27.12 27.87 -16.50
C GLU A 163 26.77 27.76 -15.01
N LEU A 164 27.83 27.67 -14.23
CA LEU A 164 27.87 27.71 -12.78
C LEU A 164 27.95 29.19 -12.41
N GLU A 165 26.96 29.73 -11.71
CA GLU A 165 27.11 31.03 -11.04
C GLU A 165 26.84 30.87 -9.54
N GLU A 166 27.89 31.12 -8.77
CA GLU A 166 28.00 31.13 -7.32
C GLU A 166 27.88 32.59 -6.85
N VAL A 167 26.87 32.91 -6.05
CA VAL A 167 26.93 34.04 -5.09
C VAL A 167 26.16 33.69 -3.82
N THR A 168 26.86 33.74 -2.69
CA THR A 168 26.47 33.37 -1.32
C THR A 168 25.84 34.57 -0.53
N PRO A 169 25.59 34.52 0.79
CA PRO A 169 24.26 34.52 1.42
C PRO A 169 23.92 35.77 2.28
N GLU A 170 22.65 36.02 2.59
CA GLU A 170 22.13 36.79 3.75
C GLU A 170 20.60 36.87 3.62
N ALA A 171 19.72 36.86 4.62
CA ALA A 171 19.74 36.61 6.05
C ALA A 171 18.28 36.29 6.46
N GLU A 172 18.09 35.42 7.44
CA GLU A 172 16.84 35.30 8.21
C GLU A 172 16.57 36.59 9.02
N PRO A 173 15.30 36.91 9.36
CA PRO A 173 14.85 36.50 10.68
C PRO A 173 13.41 35.98 10.76
N ALA A 174 13.26 35.02 11.66
CA ALA A 174 12.03 34.45 12.19
C ALA A 174 11.06 35.48 12.79
N THR A 175 9.76 35.18 12.80
CA THR A 175 9.00 34.74 13.99
C THR A 175 7.48 34.77 13.78
N ALA A 176 6.80 33.96 14.62
CA ALA A 176 5.40 34.05 15.05
C ALA A 176 4.36 33.17 14.32
N ASP A 177 4.40 31.88 14.68
CA ASP A 177 3.31 31.11 15.30
C ASP A 177 1.89 31.74 15.31
N LYS A 178 0.92 30.96 14.81
CA LYS A 178 -0.33 30.56 15.51
C LYS A 178 -1.22 29.65 14.64
N PRO A 179 -2.16 28.87 15.24
CA PRO A 179 -2.10 27.42 15.19
C PRO A 179 -3.13 26.77 14.26
N MET A 180 -2.78 25.56 13.83
CA MET A 180 -3.68 24.51 13.36
C MET A 180 -4.86 24.32 14.32
N GLU A 181 -6.06 24.62 13.86
CA GLU A 181 -7.29 24.14 14.49
C GLU A 181 -7.43 22.63 14.28
N GLN A 182 -6.83 21.89 15.21
CA GLN A 182 -7.07 20.47 15.42
C GLN A 182 -7.61 20.32 16.85
N HIS A 183 -8.93 20.31 17.02
CA HIS A 183 -9.63 19.60 18.11
C HIS A 183 -11.12 19.97 18.15
N ARG A 184 -12.00 19.20 17.51
CA ARG A 184 -13.43 19.21 17.91
C ARG A 184 -14.30 18.01 17.55
N HIS A 185 -13.77 16.78 17.49
CA HIS A 185 -14.64 15.59 17.41
C HIS A 185 -14.37 14.45 18.40
N TRP A 186 -13.45 14.62 19.35
CA TRP A 186 -13.13 13.59 20.36
C TRP A 186 -14.01 13.58 21.62
N ARG A 187 -15.19 14.19 21.58
CA ARG A 187 -16.21 14.06 22.65
C ARG A 187 -17.47 13.40 22.13
N SER A 188 -17.37 12.14 21.67
CA SER A 188 -18.58 11.32 21.43
C SER A 188 -18.34 9.81 21.43
N LEU A 189 -17.26 9.33 22.06
CA LEU A 189 -17.02 7.88 22.19
C LEU A 189 -17.26 7.35 23.61
N GLY A 190 -17.42 8.20 24.63
CA GLY A 190 -17.73 7.72 25.99
C GLY A 190 -19.15 7.15 26.16
N LEU A 191 -20.14 7.70 25.44
CA LEU A 191 -21.53 7.26 25.54
C LEU A 191 -21.80 5.84 25.00
N PRO A 192 -21.27 5.42 23.83
CA PRO A 192 -21.54 4.07 23.32
C PRO A 192 -20.93 2.96 24.17
N PHE A 193 -19.75 3.17 24.79
CA PHE A 193 -19.15 2.16 25.67
C PHE A 193 -19.96 1.92 26.95
N PHE A 194 -20.51 2.97 27.56
CA PHE A 194 -21.37 2.82 28.73
C PHE A 194 -22.66 2.05 28.41
N ALA A 195 -23.33 2.35 27.29
CA ALA A 195 -24.53 1.63 26.88
C ALA A 195 -24.26 0.13 26.62
N LEU A 196 -23.11 -0.19 26.03
CA LEU A 196 -22.69 -1.57 25.75
C LEU A 196 -22.44 -2.36 27.04
N THR A 197 -21.76 -1.75 28.03
CA THR A 197 -21.54 -2.40 29.33
C THR A 197 -22.84 -2.66 30.10
N ILE A 198 -23.80 -1.72 30.06
CA ILE A 198 -25.11 -1.91 30.70
C ILE A 198 -25.88 -3.05 30.00
N SER A 199 -25.89 -3.10 28.67
CA SER A 199 -26.55 -4.17 27.92
C SER A 199 -25.96 -5.54 28.22
N LEU A 200 -24.63 -5.67 28.25
CA LEU A 200 -23.94 -6.92 28.59
C LEU A 200 -24.22 -7.36 30.03
N SER A 201 -24.23 -6.44 30.98
CA SER A 201 -24.54 -6.76 32.38
C SER A 201 -26.00 -7.19 32.58
N ALA A 202 -26.95 -6.56 31.88
CA ALA A 202 -28.35 -6.94 31.93
C ALA A 202 -28.58 -8.32 31.29
N LEU A 203 -27.93 -8.60 30.16
CA LEU A 203 -27.98 -9.89 29.49
C LEU A 203 -27.39 -11.01 30.37
N TRP A 204 -26.23 -10.76 30.99
CA TRP A 204 -25.62 -11.69 31.94
C TRP A 204 -26.58 -11.98 33.09
N PHE A 205 -27.12 -10.95 33.73
CA PHE A 205 -28.03 -11.12 34.87
C PHE A 205 -29.29 -11.91 34.48
N TRP A 206 -29.84 -11.66 33.29
CA TRP A 206 -31.01 -12.37 32.79
C TRP A 206 -30.70 -13.84 32.48
N CYS A 207 -29.54 -14.13 31.87
CA CYS A 207 -29.06 -15.49 31.65
C CYS A 207 -28.84 -16.22 32.98
N PHE A 208 -28.17 -15.60 33.95
CA PHE A 208 -27.92 -16.21 35.26
C PHE A 208 -29.23 -16.57 35.98
N ARG A 209 -30.23 -15.68 35.92
CA ARG A 209 -31.52 -15.90 36.59
C ARG A 209 -32.38 -16.97 35.91
N ASN A 210 -32.37 -17.05 34.59
CA ASN A 210 -33.16 -18.05 33.85
C ASN A 210 -32.47 -19.42 33.77
N LEU A 211 -31.13 -19.50 33.80
CA LEU A 211 -30.40 -20.76 33.88
C LEU A 211 -30.31 -21.31 35.32
N GLY A 212 -30.35 -20.45 36.34
CA GLY A 212 -30.43 -20.87 37.74
C GLY A 212 -31.80 -21.38 38.19
N ALA A 213 -32.85 -21.21 37.37
CA ALA A 213 -34.21 -21.70 37.65
C ALA A 213 -34.47 -23.12 37.08
N LEU A 214 -33.46 -23.76 36.49
CA LEU A 214 -33.51 -25.10 35.90
C LEU A 214 -32.67 -26.14 36.66
N SER A 215 -32.20 -25.83 37.88
CA SER A 215 -31.59 -26.81 38.80
C SER A 215 -32.50 -27.15 39.97
#